data_AF-A0AAV6HB76-F1
#
_entry.id   AF-A0AAV6HB76-F1
#
_cell.length_a   1.000
_cell.length_b   1.000
_cell.length_c   1.000
_cell.angle_alpha   90.00
_cell.angle_beta   90.00
_cell.angle_gamma   90.00
#
_symmetry.space_group_name_H-M   'P 1'
#
loop_
_entity.id
_entity.type
_entity.pdbx_description
1 polymer ?
#
loop_
_entity_poly.entity_id
_entity_poly.type
_entity_poly.pdbx_seq_one_letter_code
_entity_poly.pdbx_strand_id
1 'polypeptide(L)'
;MWTQAQHTEKQIKEEFEKLHQFLRDEEAARIAALREEEEQKSQMMKEKIEKMSREISSLSDTIRAIEEEMRADDVTFLQNYKSTVERAQCTLQDPERVSGDLINVVKHLDNLKVKVWKQMIGQ
;
A
#
# COMPACT_ATOMS: atom_id res chain seq x y z
N MET A 1 41.92 32.10 -33.14
CA MET A 1 42.85 31.37 -32.26
C MET A 1 42.05 30.99 -31.03
N TRP A 2 41.77 29.71 -30.82
CA TRP A 2 40.99 29.25 -29.67
C TRP A 2 41.78 29.54 -28.38
N THR A 3 41.12 30.14 -27.39
CA THR A 3 41.78 30.51 -26.13
C THR A 3 41.58 29.41 -25.09
N GLN A 4 42.57 29.21 -24.22
CA GLN A 4 42.48 28.27 -23.10
C GLN A 4 41.21 28.50 -22.26
N ALA A 5 40.80 29.76 -22.07
CA ALA A 5 39.57 30.12 -21.38
C ALA A 5 38.31 29.53 -22.02
N GLN A 6 38.18 29.58 -23.35
CA GLN A 6 37.03 29.01 -24.07
C GLN A 6 36.97 27.48 -23.98
N HIS A 7 38.13 26.80 -23.98
CA HIS A 7 38.19 25.36 -23.74
C HIS A 7 37.69 25.01 -22.34
N THR A 8 38.24 25.67 -21.33
CA THR A 8 37.87 25.43 -19.93
C THR A 8 36.40 25.76 -19.67
N GLU A 9 35.86 26.82 -20.26
CA GLU A 9 34.44 27.13 -20.17
C GLU A 9 33.56 26.00 -20.72
N LYS A 10 33.94 25.43 -21.88
CA LYS A 10 33.22 24.29 -22.47
C LYS A 10 33.25 23.07 -21.54
N GLN A 11 34.41 22.74 -20.98
CA GLN A 11 34.55 21.61 -20.05
C GLN A 11 33.70 21.82 -18.79
N ILE A 12 33.68 23.02 -18.22
CA ILE A 12 32.83 23.34 -17.06
C ILE A 12 31.35 23.09 -17.40
N LYS A 13 30.88 23.56 -18.56
CA LYS A 13 29.50 23.34 -19.00
C LYS A 13 29.17 21.85 -19.18
N GLU A 14 30.08 21.08 -19.76
CA GLU A 14 29.90 19.63 -19.94
C GLU A 14 29.79 18.88 -18.59
N GLU A 15 30.60 19.23 -17.60
CA GLU A 15 30.52 18.62 -16.26
C GLU A 15 29.23 18.99 -15.52
N PHE A 16 28.79 20.24 -15.62
CA PHE A 16 27.50 20.65 -15.05
C PHE A 16 26.30 19.97 -15.74
N GLU A 17 26.36 19.75 -17.05
CA GLU A 17 25.28 19.03 -17.74
C GLU A 17 25.19 17.57 -17.28
N LYS A 18 26.33 16.89 -17.10
CA LYS A 18 26.35 15.53 -16.52
C LYS A 18 25.74 15.52 -15.11
N LEU A 19 26.08 16.51 -14.29
CA LEU A 19 25.51 16.65 -12.95
C LEU A 19 24.00 16.87 -12.99
N HIS A 20 23.52 17.76 -13.86
CA HIS A 20 22.09 17.98 -14.03
C HIS A 20 21.36 16.73 -14.50
N GLN A 21 21.95 15.98 -15.44
CA GLN A 21 21.38 14.71 -15.89
C GLN A 21 21.29 13.70 -14.74
N PHE A 22 22.36 13.51 -13.98
CA PHE A 22 22.37 12.65 -12.81
C PHE A 22 21.26 13.00 -11.80
N LEU A 23 21.12 14.30 -11.49
CA LEU A 23 20.11 14.76 -10.53
C LEU A 23 18.68 14.50 -11.02
N ARG A 24 18.42 14.69 -12.32
CA ARG A 24 17.12 14.37 -12.93
C ARG A 24 16.81 12.88 -12.85
N ASP A 25 17.80 12.03 -13.13
CA ASP A 25 17.64 10.58 -13.09
C ASP A 25 17.40 10.07 -11.65
N GLU A 26 18.15 10.59 -10.68
CA GLU A 26 17.97 10.25 -9.26
C GLU A 26 16.63 10.75 -8.71
N GLU A 27 16.18 11.95 -9.09
CA GLU A 27 14.84 12.45 -8.76
C GLU A 27 13.74 11.54 -9.34
N ALA A 28 13.84 11.19 -10.63
CA ALA A 28 12.88 10.33 -11.29
C ALA A 28 12.83 8.93 -10.65
N ALA A 29 13.98 8.34 -10.32
CA ALA A 29 14.07 7.04 -9.66
C ALA A 29 13.41 7.06 -8.27
N ARG A 30 13.63 8.11 -7.48
CA ARG A 30 13.00 8.25 -6.16
C ARG A 30 11.49 8.45 -6.25
N ILE A 31 11.02 9.26 -7.18
CA ILE A 31 9.58 9.44 -7.42
C ILE A 31 8.95 8.11 -7.85
N ALA A 32 9.62 7.33 -8.69
CA ALA A 32 9.15 6.00 -9.08
C ALA A 32 9.04 5.06 -7.86
N ALA A 33 10.06 5.01 -7.01
CA ALA A 33 10.03 4.20 -5.78
C ALA A 33 8.93 4.64 -4.79
N LEU A 34 8.63 5.95 -4.73
CA LEU A 34 7.51 6.48 -3.94
C LEU A 34 6.16 6.03 -4.50
N ARG A 35 5.97 6.09 -5.83
CA ARG A 35 4.73 5.65 -6.49
C ARG A 35 4.49 4.16 -6.36
N GLU A 36 5.55 3.35 -6.46
CA GLU A 36 5.45 1.91 -6.23
C GLU A 36 4.98 1.61 -4.80
N GLU A 37 5.53 2.32 -3.80
CA GLU A 37 5.08 2.16 -2.42
C GLU A 37 3.60 2.58 -2.23
N GLU A 38 3.18 3.67 -2.86
CA GLU A 38 1.78 4.11 -2.86
C GLU A 38 0.85 3.04 -3.46
N GLU A 39 1.21 2.50 -4.62
CA GLU A 39 0.43 1.48 -5.32
C GLU A 39 0.32 0.20 -4.49
N GLN A 40 1.44 -0.29 -3.94
CA GLN A 40 1.45 -1.47 -3.08
C GLN A 40 0.54 -1.30 -1.86
N LYS A 41 0.59 -0.14 -1.20
CA LYS A 41 -0.25 0.15 -0.03
C LYS A 41 -1.73 0.28 -0.39
N SER A 42 -2.03 0.94 -1.51
CA SER A 42 -3.39 1.06 -2.03
C SER A 42 -4.00 -0.31 -2.37
N GLN A 43 -3.24 -1.17 -3.04
CA GLN A 43 -3.67 -2.52 -3.40
C GLN A 43 -3.92 -3.39 -2.15
N MET A 44 -3.00 -3.35 -1.17
CA MET A 44 -3.20 -4.04 0.11
C MET A 44 -4.48 -3.59 0.82
N MET A 45 -4.75 -2.28 0.83
CA MET A 45 -5.97 -1.74 1.43
C MET A 45 -7.24 -2.22 0.71
N LYS A 46 -7.21 -2.25 -0.63
CA LYS A 46 -8.31 -2.76 -1.45
C LYS A 46 -8.61 -4.23 -1.14
N GLU A 47 -7.60 -5.08 -1.08
CA GLU A 47 -7.76 -6.51 -0.76
C GLU A 47 -8.35 -6.73 0.63
N LYS A 48 -7.92 -5.93 1.62
CA LYS A 48 -8.48 -5.97 2.98
C LYS A 48 -9.95 -5.55 3.00
N ILE A 49 -10.30 -4.46 2.30
CA ILE A 49 -11.70 -4.01 2.18
C ILE A 49 -12.55 -5.10 1.52
N GLU A 50 -12.06 -5.72 0.44
CA GLU A 50 -12.79 -6.80 -0.23
C GLU A 50 -12.98 -8.02 0.70
N LYS A 51 -11.96 -8.40 1.47
CA LYS A 51 -12.07 -9.48 2.46
C LYS A 51 -13.14 -9.16 3.50
N MET A 52 -13.09 -7.97 4.09
CA MET A 52 -14.11 -7.51 5.06
C MET A 52 -15.52 -7.49 4.45
N SER A 53 -15.64 -7.04 3.19
CA SER A 53 -16.93 -7.05 2.50
C SER A 53 -17.49 -8.47 2.31
N ARG A 54 -16.64 -9.46 2.01
CA ARG A 54 -17.05 -10.86 1.90
C ARG A 54 -17.47 -11.43 3.26
N GLU A 55 -16.73 -11.11 4.32
CA GLU A 55 -17.06 -11.52 5.69
C GLU A 55 -18.40 -10.93 6.15
N ILE A 56 -18.64 -9.63 5.88
CA ILE A 56 -19.93 -8.96 6.16
C ILE A 56 -21.07 -9.62 5.40
N SER A 57 -20.89 -9.91 4.10
CA SER A 57 -21.93 -10.60 3.31
C SER A 57 -22.24 -11.99 3.85
N SER A 58 -21.21 -12.79 4.16
CA SER A 58 -21.38 -14.13 4.73
C SER A 58 -22.06 -14.10 6.09
N LEU A 59 -21.72 -13.12 6.93
CA LEU A 59 -22.38 -12.91 8.22
C LEU A 59 -23.85 -12.50 8.03
N SER A 60 -24.12 -11.62 7.07
CA SER A 60 -25.48 -11.17 6.74
C SER A 60 -26.35 -12.32 6.24
N ASP A 61 -25.81 -13.21 5.40
CA ASP A 61 -26.49 -14.42 4.95
C ASP A 61 -26.78 -15.38 6.11
N THR A 62 -25.83 -15.50 7.04
CA THR A 62 -25.98 -16.33 8.24
C THR A 62 -27.08 -15.78 9.15
N ILE A 63 -27.11 -14.47 9.39
CA ILE A 63 -28.16 -13.80 10.16
C ILE A 63 -29.51 -14.02 9.49
N ARG A 64 -29.62 -13.81 8.17
CA ARG A 64 -30.87 -14.04 7.42
C ARG A 64 -31.37 -15.48 7.57
N ALA A 65 -30.48 -16.47 7.45
CA ALA A 65 -30.85 -17.88 7.64
C ALA A 65 -31.35 -18.18 9.06
N ILE A 66 -30.74 -17.54 10.08
CA ILE A 66 -31.22 -17.64 11.48
C ILE A 66 -32.60 -16.99 11.61
N GLU A 67 -32.80 -15.79 11.07
CA GLU A 67 -34.08 -15.07 11.12
C GLU A 67 -35.21 -15.83 10.42
N GLU A 68 -34.92 -16.50 9.29
CA GLU A 68 -35.89 -17.34 8.57
C GLU A 68 -36.29 -18.57 9.40
N GLU A 69 -35.33 -19.25 10.03
CA GLU A 69 -35.64 -20.39 10.91
C GLU A 69 -36.45 -19.95 12.14
N MET A 70 -36.14 -18.78 12.72
CA MET A 70 -36.91 -18.22 13.84
C MET A 70 -38.35 -17.85 13.47
N ARG A 71 -38.66 -17.72 12.18
CA ARG A 71 -40.03 -17.49 11.67
C ARG A 71 -40.77 -18.78 11.31
N ALA A 72 -40.10 -19.94 11.36
CA ALA A 72 -40.74 -21.23 11.09
C ALA A 72 -41.75 -21.59 12.19
N ASP A 73 -42.63 -22.56 11.91
CA ASP A 73 -43.55 -23.10 12.91
C ASP A 73 -42.81 -23.78 14.06
N ASP A 74 -43.46 -23.88 15.22
CA ASP A 74 -42.86 -24.36 16.47
C ASP A 74 -42.23 -25.77 16.34
N VAL A 75 -42.85 -26.67 15.56
CA VAL A 75 -42.36 -28.04 15.41
C VAL A 75 -41.10 -28.07 14.55
N THR A 76 -41.11 -27.34 13.42
CA THR A 76 -39.95 -27.21 12.53
C THR A 76 -38.78 -26.52 13.24
N PHE A 77 -39.05 -25.43 13.97
CA PHE A 77 -38.04 -24.72 14.75
C PHE A 77 -37.38 -25.61 15.80
N LEU A 78 -38.17 -26.39 16.56
CA LEU A 78 -37.63 -27.30 17.58
C LEU A 78 -36.78 -28.43 16.97
N GLN A 79 -37.13 -28.91 15.77
CA GLN A 79 -36.33 -29.92 15.06
C GLN A 79 -34.96 -29.36 14.62
N ASN A 80 -34.92 -28.11 14.19
CA ASN A 80 -33.70 -27.46 13.66
C ASN A 80 -32.91 -26.65 14.71
N TYR A 81 -33.42 -26.55 15.94
CA TYR A 81 -32.86 -25.72 17.00
C TYR A 81 -31.36 -25.92 17.21
N LYS A 82 -30.91 -27.18 17.29
CA LYS A 82 -29.49 -27.49 17.51
C LYS A 82 -28.61 -26.94 16.39
N SER A 83 -29.01 -27.17 15.14
CA SER A 83 -28.31 -26.66 13.96
C SER A 83 -28.29 -25.13 13.91
N THR A 84 -29.36 -24.48 14.37
CA THR A 84 -29.43 -23.01 14.45
C THR A 84 -28.52 -22.43 15.52
N VAL A 85 -28.42 -23.07 16.68
CA VAL A 85 -27.48 -22.67 17.74
C VAL A 85 -26.03 -22.84 17.27
N GLU A 86 -25.71 -23.95 16.62
CA GLU A 86 -24.36 -24.18 16.06
C GLU A 86 -24.01 -23.13 14.99
N ARG A 87 -24.95 -22.76 14.12
CA ARG A 87 -24.77 -21.70 13.11
C ARG A 87 -24.59 -20.31 13.72
N ALA A 88 -25.28 -20.04 14.82
CA ALA A 88 -25.20 -18.76 15.54
C ALA A 88 -23.87 -18.59 16.29
N GLN A 89 -23.14 -19.67 16.55
CA GLN A 89 -21.77 -19.62 17.10
C GLN A 89 -20.80 -19.14 16.02
N CYS A 90 -20.77 -17.81 15.84
CA CYS A 90 -19.89 -17.16 14.88
C CYS A 90 -18.42 -17.28 15.33
N THR A 91 -17.57 -17.84 14.48
CA THR A 91 -16.12 -18.01 14.73
C THR A 91 -15.26 -17.06 13.90
N LEU A 92 -15.88 -16.02 13.32
CA LEU A 92 -15.17 -15.01 12.53
C LEU A 92 -14.09 -14.34 13.39
N GLN A 93 -12.89 -14.23 12.83
CA GLN A 93 -11.79 -13.52 13.47
C GLN A 93 -12.02 -12.01 13.38
N ASP A 94 -11.55 -11.29 14.38
CA ASP A 94 -11.54 -9.83 14.33
C ASP A 94 -10.74 -9.34 13.12
N PRO A 95 -11.23 -8.31 12.40
CA PRO A 95 -10.47 -7.69 11.33
C PRO A 95 -9.12 -7.18 11.85
N GLU A 96 -8.05 -7.56 11.18
CA GLU A 96 -6.70 -7.17 11.58
C GLU A 96 -6.52 -5.64 11.50
N ARG A 97 -6.04 -5.02 12.59
CA ARG A 97 -5.77 -3.58 12.61
C ARG A 97 -4.72 -3.23 11.58
N VAL A 98 -5.03 -2.24 10.77
CA VAL A 98 -4.14 -1.75 9.73
C VAL A 98 -3.15 -0.77 10.37
N SER A 99 -1.98 -1.27 10.73
CA SER A 99 -0.86 -0.48 11.26
C SER A 99 0.32 -0.63 10.30
N GLY A 100 0.39 0.27 9.32
CA GLY A 100 1.46 0.29 8.30
C GLY A 100 1.14 1.06 7.00
N ASP A 101 -0.05 1.68 6.91
CA ASP A 101 -0.65 2.10 5.62
C ASP A 101 -0.19 3.44 5.08
N LEU A 102 0.49 4.24 5.89
CA LEU A 102 0.96 5.55 5.45
C LEU A 102 2.30 5.43 4.76
N ILE A 103 2.48 6.19 3.69
CA ILE A 103 3.76 6.35 2.99
C ILE A 103 4.88 6.61 4.01
N ASN A 104 5.99 5.90 3.86
CA ASN A 104 7.17 6.08 4.67
C ASN A 104 7.94 7.33 4.20
N VAL A 105 7.45 8.50 4.63
CA VAL A 105 8.04 9.80 4.26
C VAL A 105 9.53 9.86 4.60
N VAL A 106 9.91 9.30 5.75
CA VAL A 106 11.30 9.28 6.22
C VAL A 106 12.18 8.46 5.25
N LYS A 107 11.74 7.29 4.80
CA LYS A 107 12.49 6.48 3.82
C LYS A 107 12.84 7.28 2.55
N HIS A 108 11.92 8.11 2.08
CA HIS A 108 12.07 8.87 0.82
C HIS A 108 12.85 10.18 0.98
N LEU A 109 12.64 10.90 2.10
CA LEU A 109 13.18 12.24 2.29
C LEU A 109 14.37 12.32 3.27
N ASP A 110 14.57 11.32 4.12
CA ASP A 110 15.61 11.36 5.15
C ASP A 110 17.01 11.45 4.53
N ASN A 111 17.77 12.45 4.97
CA ASN A 111 19.13 12.72 4.53
C ASN A 111 19.30 12.75 3.00
N LEU A 112 18.25 13.15 2.27
CA LEU A 112 18.20 13.14 0.80
C LEU A 112 19.45 13.78 0.18
N LYS A 113 19.76 15.03 0.57
CA LYS A 113 20.92 15.76 0.05
C LYS A 113 22.24 15.02 0.27
N VAL A 114 22.42 14.41 1.44
CA VAL A 114 23.65 13.68 1.80
C VAL A 114 23.75 12.38 1.00
N LYS A 115 22.65 11.65 0.83
CA LYS A 115 22.59 10.41 0.04
C LYS A 115 22.92 10.66 -1.43
N VAL A 116 22.27 11.67 -2.03
CA VAL A 116 22.50 12.07 -3.42
C VAL A 116 23.96 12.49 -3.61
N TRP A 117 24.50 13.31 -2.69
CA TRP A 117 25.89 13.73 -2.76
C TRP A 117 26.88 12.55 -2.68
N LYS A 118 26.64 11.58 -1.77
CA LYS A 118 27.46 10.37 -1.65
C LYS A 118 27.45 9.52 -2.92
N GLN A 119 26.28 9.33 -3.54
CA GLN A 119 26.16 8.63 -4.82
C GLN A 119 26.92 9.34 -5.94
N MET A 120 26.87 10.68 -5.99
CA MET A 120 27.62 11.46 -6.98
C MET A 120 29.14 11.26 -6.89
N ILE A 121 29.67 11.07 -5.67
CA ILE A 121 31.11 10.87 -5.43
C ILE A 121 31.51 9.38 -5.37
N GLY A 122 30.55 8.46 -5.56
CA GLY A 122 30.77 7.01 -5.53
C GLY A 122 31.09 6.42 -4.15
N GLN A 123 30.57 7.01 -3.06
CA GLN A 123 30.78 6.57 -1.66
C GLN A 123 29.50 6.09 -0.98
#